data_AF-A0A6B3ASB5-F1
#
_entry.id   AF-A0A6B3ASB5-F1
#
_cell.length_a   1.000
_cell.length_b   1.000
_cell.length_c   1.000
_cell.angle_alpha   90.00
_cell.angle_beta   90.00
_cell.angle_gamma   90.00
#
_symmetry.space_group_name_H-M   'P 1'
#
loop_
_entity.id
_entity.type
_entity.pdbx_description
1 polymer ?
#
loop_
_entity_poly.entity_id
_entity_poly.type
_entity_poly.pdbx_seq_one_letter_code
_entity_poly.pdbx_strand_id
1 'polypeptide(L)'
;MNSPDAVPATPEADPAGATPATAAHPAAETQAGGPAVHPAAAAQTHQRADHRADHEPGHRTGDPAVLPPADLRRRLADRLDPAARAWLDRALEEAAEHPGTHGPISVWELRLAEAGRRCGPDHADAARILILDAARADADALTRVYSQGTAAERRAVLHALAHLVPGPDAVPLVEDALRTNDTRLVAAALGPYGARHLDPHAWRHAVLKCLFTGVPVDRITDLARRARGDGELARMLGDFAEERTAAGRSVPDDLYRVLTLASTDGPAPPTPAPDRPRAPHHPPADTPHPDDDPHVKET
;
A
#
# COMPACT_ATOMS: atom_id res chain seq x y z
N MET A 1 23.64 84.82 -0.14
CA MET A 1 22.90 85.16 1.09
C MET A 1 23.03 84.02 2.08
N ASN A 2 22.80 84.33 3.36
CA ASN A 2 23.09 83.60 4.59
C ASN A 2 22.95 82.05 4.64
N SER A 3 23.90 81.44 5.36
CA SER A 3 23.76 80.26 6.24
C SER A 3 23.63 80.74 7.71
N PRO A 4 23.76 79.91 8.78
CA PRO A 4 23.44 78.49 9.01
C PRO A 4 22.60 78.29 10.32
N ASP A 5 22.47 77.02 10.80
CA ASP A 5 22.67 76.55 12.21
C ASP A 5 21.83 75.28 12.51
N ALA A 6 22.10 74.41 13.52
CA ALA A 6 23.34 73.92 14.17
C ALA A 6 22.99 72.69 15.07
N VAL A 7 23.92 71.78 15.40
CA VAL A 7 23.65 70.47 16.07
C VAL A 7 24.79 70.03 17.01
N PRO A 8 24.54 69.75 18.31
CA PRO A 8 24.69 68.40 18.93
C PRO A 8 23.62 68.14 20.04
N ALA A 9 23.65 67.21 21.02
CA ALA A 9 24.60 66.17 21.46
C ALA A 9 23.91 65.02 22.29
N THR A 10 24.65 63.96 22.63
CA THR A 10 24.39 62.96 23.71
C THR A 10 25.30 63.22 24.93
N PRO A 11 25.08 62.67 26.15
CA PRO A 11 25.62 61.35 26.62
C PRO A 11 24.57 60.52 27.44
N GLU A 12 24.67 59.22 27.77
CA GLU A 12 25.74 58.25 28.17
C GLU A 12 26.06 58.20 29.70
N ALA A 13 25.86 57.03 30.33
CA ALA A 13 26.59 56.53 31.53
C ALA A 13 26.20 55.07 31.92
N ASP A 14 27.20 54.22 32.18
CA ASP A 14 27.17 52.92 32.90
C ASP A 14 28.04 53.09 34.18
N PRO A 15 27.96 52.30 35.29
CA PRO A 15 28.76 51.05 35.35
C PRO A 15 28.33 49.93 36.37
N ALA A 16 28.70 48.68 36.03
CA ALA A 16 29.35 47.62 36.85
C ALA A 16 28.80 47.14 38.24
N GLY A 17 28.77 45.81 38.44
CA GLY A 17 28.62 45.13 39.75
C GLY A 17 28.90 43.60 39.68
N ALA A 18 29.55 43.01 40.69
CA ALA A 18 30.25 41.72 40.57
C ALA A 18 29.55 40.45 41.14
N THR A 19 30.15 39.30 40.79
CA THR A 19 29.95 37.87 41.16
C THR A 19 30.28 37.50 42.64
N PRO A 20 30.28 36.21 43.10
CA PRO A 20 29.60 34.94 42.69
C PRO A 20 28.97 34.11 43.87
N ALA A 21 28.23 33.02 43.56
CA ALA A 21 28.05 31.80 44.38
C ALA A 21 27.24 30.74 43.60
N THR A 22 27.28 29.41 43.80
CA THR A 22 28.25 28.46 44.40
C THR A 22 27.91 27.06 43.85
N ALA A 23 28.90 26.19 43.59
CA ALA A 23 28.68 24.82 43.10
C ALA A 23 28.53 23.80 44.24
N ALA A 24 27.75 22.73 44.02
CA ALA A 24 27.66 21.59 44.94
C ALA A 24 27.48 20.26 44.17
N HIS A 25 28.48 19.38 44.25
CA HIS A 25 28.31 17.94 44.05
C HIS A 25 27.97 17.29 45.40
N PRO A 26 27.16 16.23 45.39
CA PRO A 26 27.65 14.89 45.71
C PRO A 26 27.14 13.86 44.70
N ALA A 27 27.52 12.58 44.70
CA ALA A 27 28.75 11.87 45.08
C ALA A 27 28.61 10.46 44.46
N ALA A 28 29.68 9.68 44.32
CA ALA A 28 29.56 8.32 43.79
C ALA A 28 29.24 7.31 44.90
N GLU A 29 28.22 6.47 44.68
CA GLU A 29 28.04 5.22 45.42
C GLU A 29 28.17 4.01 44.48
N THR A 30 28.72 2.92 44.99
CA THR A 30 29.11 1.73 44.24
C THR A 30 28.69 0.49 45.02
N GLN A 31 27.75 -0.33 44.51
CA GLN A 31 27.88 -1.80 44.50
C GLN A 31 26.72 -2.58 43.87
N ALA A 32 27.06 -3.85 43.60
CA ALA A 32 26.20 -5.03 43.48
C ALA A 32 25.22 -5.12 42.30
N GLY A 33 25.24 -6.29 41.64
CA GLY A 33 24.29 -6.67 40.60
C GLY A 33 23.44 -7.88 41.03
N GLY A 34 22.28 -8.03 40.37
CA GLY A 34 21.42 -9.20 40.40
C GLY A 34 20.92 -9.51 38.98
N PRO A 35 20.54 -10.77 38.67
CA PRO A 35 20.29 -11.20 37.29
C PRO A 35 19.01 -10.61 36.70
N ALA A 36 19.06 -10.29 35.40
CA ALA A 36 17.92 -9.77 34.65
C ALA A 36 16.87 -10.85 34.37
N VAL A 37 15.59 -10.47 34.46
CA VAL A 37 14.44 -11.27 33.98
C VAL A 37 13.73 -10.46 32.91
N HIS A 38 14.04 -10.72 31.63
CA HIS A 38 13.46 -9.98 30.51
C HIS A 38 12.00 -10.42 30.25
N PRO A 39 11.01 -9.49 30.24
CA PRO A 39 9.60 -9.83 29.98
C PRO A 39 9.27 -10.11 28.50
N ALA A 40 10.27 -10.45 27.68
CA ALA A 40 10.16 -10.57 26.22
C ALA A 40 9.32 -11.77 25.74
N ALA A 41 9.07 -12.77 26.60
CA ALA A 41 8.33 -13.97 26.22
C ALA A 41 6.81 -13.73 26.06
N ALA A 42 6.19 -12.95 26.96
CA ALA A 42 4.73 -12.82 27.02
C ALA A 42 4.12 -12.06 25.82
N ALA A 43 4.88 -11.13 25.23
CA ALA A 43 4.48 -10.40 24.03
C ALA A 43 4.43 -11.31 22.79
N GLN A 44 5.42 -12.21 22.63
CA GLN A 44 5.50 -13.12 21.50
C GLN A 44 4.34 -14.14 21.47
N THR A 45 3.82 -14.52 22.63
CA THR A 45 2.70 -15.50 22.72
C THR A 45 1.39 -14.94 22.17
N HIS A 46 1.08 -13.67 22.47
CA HIS A 46 -0.13 -13.00 21.94
C HIS A 46 -0.02 -12.81 20.43
N GLN A 47 1.12 -12.31 19.95
CA GLN A 47 1.33 -12.04 18.53
C GLN A 47 1.34 -13.32 17.66
N ARG A 48 1.61 -14.50 18.26
CA ARG A 48 1.46 -15.81 17.60
C ARG A 48 0.01 -16.32 17.52
N ALA A 49 -0.90 -15.81 18.33
CA ALA A 49 -2.30 -16.23 18.30
C ALA A 49 -3.04 -15.59 17.11
N ASP A 50 -2.96 -14.27 16.98
CA ASP A 50 -3.67 -13.50 15.95
C ASP A 50 -3.23 -13.87 14.52
N HIS A 51 -1.95 -14.17 14.33
CA HIS A 51 -1.41 -14.53 13.01
C HIS A 51 -1.84 -15.91 12.47
N ARG A 52 -2.56 -16.74 13.25
CA ARG A 52 -2.93 -18.11 12.83
C ARG A 52 -4.31 -18.22 12.16
N ALA A 53 -5.12 -17.16 12.15
CA ALA A 53 -6.49 -17.21 11.64
C ALA A 53 -6.57 -17.15 10.09
N ASP A 54 -5.88 -16.20 9.46
CA ASP A 54 -6.13 -15.80 8.07
C ASP A 54 -5.02 -16.25 7.09
N HIS A 55 -4.81 -17.58 6.96
CA HIS A 55 -3.91 -18.14 5.94
C HIS A 55 -4.62 -19.05 4.92
N GLU A 56 -5.87 -18.74 4.58
CA GLU A 56 -6.39 -19.13 3.27
C GLU A 56 -5.76 -18.22 2.19
N PRO A 57 -5.37 -18.77 1.01
CA PRO A 57 -4.88 -17.97 -0.12
C PRO A 57 -6.04 -17.25 -0.83
N GLY A 58 -6.64 -16.30 -0.10
CA GLY A 58 -7.83 -15.57 -0.51
C GLY A 58 -7.62 -14.79 -1.81
N HIS A 59 -8.41 -15.13 -2.82
CA HIS A 59 -8.43 -14.43 -4.11
C HIS A 59 -8.72 -12.93 -3.88
N ARG A 60 -7.92 -12.01 -4.45
CA ARG A 60 -8.02 -10.54 -4.22
C ARG A 60 -9.31 -9.89 -4.76
N THR A 61 -10.32 -10.67 -5.07
CA THR A 61 -11.64 -10.30 -5.61
C THR A 61 -12.42 -9.31 -4.75
N GLY A 62 -12.00 -9.02 -3.52
CA GLY A 62 -12.61 -8.05 -2.60
C GLY A 62 -11.76 -6.83 -2.23
N ASP A 63 -10.53 -6.68 -2.74
CA ASP A 63 -9.61 -5.62 -2.31
C ASP A 63 -10.05 -4.23 -2.81
N PRO A 64 -10.30 -3.25 -1.92
CA PRO A 64 -10.82 -1.94 -2.30
C PRO A 64 -9.81 -1.04 -3.04
N ALA A 65 -8.52 -1.41 -3.09
CA ALA A 65 -7.50 -0.70 -3.91
C ALA A 65 -7.38 -1.26 -5.34
N VAL A 66 -8.09 -2.35 -5.65
CA VAL A 66 -8.05 -3.04 -6.95
C VAL A 66 -9.38 -2.91 -7.70
N LEU A 67 -10.49 -2.84 -6.97
CA LEU A 67 -11.83 -2.71 -7.54
C LEU A 67 -12.07 -1.30 -8.12
N PRO A 68 -12.66 -1.16 -9.33
CA PRO A 68 -13.11 0.14 -9.82
C PRO A 68 -14.10 0.80 -8.83
N PRO A 69 -14.06 2.13 -8.63
CA PRO A 69 -14.94 2.82 -7.68
C PRO A 69 -16.44 2.52 -7.86
N ALA A 70 -16.91 2.38 -9.11
CA ALA A 70 -18.30 2.00 -9.39
C ALA A 70 -18.67 0.59 -8.86
N ASP A 71 -17.76 -0.38 -8.98
CA ASP A 71 -17.96 -1.73 -8.42
C ASP A 71 -17.84 -1.73 -6.90
N LEU A 72 -16.91 -0.95 -6.36
CA LEU A 72 -16.75 -0.77 -4.92
C LEU A 72 -18.02 -0.15 -4.30
N ARG A 73 -18.60 0.89 -4.91
CA ARG A 73 -19.87 1.50 -4.48
C ARG A 73 -21.02 0.50 -4.50
N ARG A 74 -21.17 -0.27 -5.58
CA ARG A 74 -22.20 -1.31 -5.72
C ARG A 74 -22.11 -2.34 -4.58
N ARG A 75 -20.94 -2.96 -4.42
CA ARG A 75 -20.69 -3.99 -3.39
C ARG A 75 -20.79 -3.47 -1.96
N LEU A 76 -20.47 -2.20 -1.73
CA LEU A 76 -20.63 -1.56 -0.44
C LEU A 76 -22.11 -1.26 -0.16
N ALA A 77 -22.85 -0.75 -1.14
CA ALA A 77 -24.29 -0.54 -1.03
C ALA A 77 -25.02 -1.86 -0.69
N ASP A 78 -24.64 -2.98 -1.31
CA ASP A 78 -25.21 -4.31 -1.01
C ASP A 78 -25.00 -4.78 0.44
N ARG A 79 -24.00 -4.23 1.16
CA ARG A 79 -23.61 -4.65 2.52
C ARG A 79 -24.04 -3.68 3.63
N LEU A 80 -24.16 -2.39 3.34
CA LEU A 80 -24.59 -1.39 4.32
C LEU A 80 -26.07 -1.53 4.68
N ASP A 81 -26.41 -1.22 5.94
CA ASP A 81 -27.80 -1.01 6.35
C ASP A 81 -28.40 0.25 5.66
N PRO A 82 -29.73 0.43 5.65
CA PRO A 82 -30.36 1.55 4.96
C PRO A 82 -29.95 2.94 5.46
N ALA A 83 -29.63 3.11 6.75
CA ALA A 83 -29.23 4.38 7.33
C ALA A 83 -27.74 4.70 7.03
N ALA A 84 -26.87 3.69 7.10
CA ALA A 84 -25.48 3.80 6.68
C ALA A 84 -25.35 4.08 5.18
N ARG A 85 -26.15 3.39 4.34
CA ARG A 85 -26.24 3.62 2.89
C ARG A 85 -26.72 5.05 2.58
N ALA A 86 -27.81 5.49 3.20
CA ALA A 86 -28.34 6.84 3.01
C ALA A 86 -27.45 7.96 3.58
N TRP A 87 -26.55 7.67 4.54
CA TRP A 87 -25.47 8.59 4.91
C TRP A 87 -24.38 8.62 3.83
N LEU A 88 -23.96 7.46 3.32
CA LEU A 88 -22.92 7.37 2.30
C LEU A 88 -23.34 8.10 1.01
N ASP A 89 -24.56 7.86 0.49
CA ASP A 89 -25.00 8.49 -0.75
C ASP A 89 -24.96 10.03 -0.66
N ARG A 90 -25.43 10.62 0.46
CA ARG A 90 -25.29 12.06 0.73
C ARG A 90 -23.83 12.51 0.88
N ALA A 91 -22.98 11.72 1.53
CA ALA A 91 -21.56 12.03 1.66
C ALA A 91 -20.82 12.02 0.31
N LEU A 92 -21.28 11.25 -0.67
CA LEU A 92 -20.79 11.27 -2.05
C LEU A 92 -21.36 12.44 -2.86
N GLU A 93 -22.63 12.81 -2.64
CA GLU A 93 -23.26 13.99 -3.25
C GLU A 93 -22.54 15.28 -2.80
N GLU A 94 -22.42 15.51 -1.48
CA GLU A 94 -21.72 16.67 -0.91
C GLU A 94 -20.25 16.78 -1.37
N ALA A 95 -19.58 15.64 -1.59
CA ALA A 95 -18.22 15.59 -2.10
C ALA A 95 -18.14 15.95 -3.59
N ALA A 96 -19.09 15.47 -4.41
CA ALA A 96 -19.14 15.74 -5.85
C ALA A 96 -19.53 17.19 -6.18
N GLU A 97 -20.33 17.85 -5.33
CA GLU A 97 -20.70 19.26 -5.46
C GLU A 97 -19.51 20.22 -5.27
N HIS A 98 -18.61 19.92 -4.33
CA HIS A 98 -17.51 20.80 -3.92
C HIS A 98 -16.13 20.13 -4.08
N PRO A 99 -15.75 19.74 -5.33
CA PRO A 99 -14.56 18.94 -5.61
C PRO A 99 -13.25 19.70 -5.32
N GLY A 100 -12.20 18.97 -4.94
CA GLY A 100 -10.90 19.56 -4.63
C GLY A 100 -10.87 20.36 -3.32
N THR A 101 -10.04 21.41 -3.29
CA THR A 101 -9.69 22.14 -2.05
C THR A 101 -10.56 23.38 -1.82
N HIS A 102 -11.44 23.32 -0.81
CA HIS A 102 -12.32 24.41 -0.39
C HIS A 102 -12.10 24.77 1.09
N GLY A 103 -11.38 25.86 1.35
CA GLY A 103 -11.15 26.38 2.70
C GLY A 103 -10.17 25.55 3.55
N PRO A 104 -10.09 25.81 4.88
CA PRO A 104 -9.13 25.14 5.76
C PRO A 104 -9.50 23.70 6.13
N ILE A 105 -10.79 23.33 6.00
CA ILE A 105 -11.28 21.94 6.01
C ILE A 105 -12.45 21.89 5.01
N SER A 106 -12.40 20.98 4.05
CA SER A 106 -13.47 20.75 3.07
C SER A 106 -14.55 19.82 3.63
N VAL A 107 -15.81 19.95 3.20
CA VAL A 107 -16.94 19.16 3.73
C VAL A 107 -16.70 17.65 3.60
N TRP A 108 -16.12 17.21 2.48
CA TRP A 108 -15.79 15.81 2.23
C TRP A 108 -14.70 15.27 3.18
N GLU A 109 -13.76 16.11 3.65
CA GLU A 109 -12.72 15.72 4.62
C GLU A 109 -13.37 15.37 5.99
N LEU A 110 -14.43 16.08 6.38
CA LEU A 110 -15.23 15.73 7.56
C LEU A 110 -15.94 14.38 7.37
N ARG A 111 -16.42 14.07 6.17
CA ARG A 111 -17.06 12.77 5.87
C ARG A 111 -16.07 11.60 5.93
N LEU A 112 -14.80 11.81 5.57
CA LEU A 112 -13.74 10.81 5.80
C LEU A 112 -13.57 10.47 7.29
N ALA A 113 -13.60 11.48 8.16
CA ALA A 113 -13.52 11.30 9.61
C ALA A 113 -14.81 10.72 10.23
N GLU A 114 -15.96 10.87 9.56
CA GLU A 114 -17.23 10.22 9.95
C GLU A 114 -17.34 8.75 9.53
N ALA A 115 -16.76 8.36 8.39
CA ALA A 115 -17.01 7.08 7.71
C ALA A 115 -16.97 5.85 8.65
N GLY A 116 -15.96 5.76 9.53
CA GLY A 116 -15.85 4.64 10.49
C GLY A 116 -16.96 4.56 11.54
N ARG A 117 -17.58 5.69 11.90
CA ARG A 117 -18.75 5.74 12.81
C ARG A 117 -20.08 5.51 12.09
N ARG A 118 -20.10 5.62 10.76
CA ARG A 118 -21.32 5.63 9.93
C ARG A 118 -21.52 4.34 9.14
N CYS A 119 -20.43 3.73 8.69
CA CYS A 119 -20.44 2.48 7.93
C CYS A 119 -19.92 1.27 8.74
N GLY A 120 -19.33 1.49 9.91
CA GLY A 120 -18.62 0.46 10.69
C GLY A 120 -17.18 0.24 10.22
N PRO A 121 -16.35 -0.49 11.00
CA PRO A 121 -14.91 -0.63 10.75
C PRO A 121 -14.61 -1.33 9.42
N ASP A 122 -15.31 -2.42 9.12
CA ASP A 122 -15.07 -3.30 7.96
C ASP A 122 -15.40 -2.65 6.60
N HIS A 123 -16.00 -1.46 6.65
CA HIS A 123 -16.54 -0.73 5.50
C HIS A 123 -16.02 0.72 5.44
N ALA A 124 -15.32 1.19 6.48
CA ALA A 124 -14.84 2.56 6.62
C ALA A 124 -13.88 2.95 5.48
N ASP A 125 -12.96 2.06 5.09
CA ASP A 125 -11.97 2.36 4.06
C ASP A 125 -12.61 2.41 2.67
N ALA A 126 -13.54 1.50 2.37
CA ALA A 126 -14.30 1.52 1.13
C ALA A 126 -15.14 2.80 1.00
N ALA A 127 -15.83 3.22 2.07
CA ALA A 127 -16.54 4.49 2.11
C ALA A 127 -15.60 5.69 1.90
N ARG A 128 -14.42 5.70 2.53
CA ARG A 128 -13.42 6.78 2.35
C ARG A 128 -12.87 6.86 0.94
N ILE A 129 -12.56 5.73 0.31
CA ILE A 129 -12.06 5.68 -1.08
C ILE A 129 -13.11 6.27 -2.04
N LEU A 130 -14.39 5.95 -1.84
CA LEU A 130 -15.48 6.51 -2.63
C LEU A 130 -15.69 8.02 -2.39
N ILE A 131 -15.51 8.51 -1.16
CA ILE A 131 -15.58 9.94 -0.85
C ILE A 131 -14.42 10.70 -1.52
N LEU A 132 -13.21 10.13 -1.52
CA LEU A 132 -12.05 10.69 -2.25
C LEU A 132 -12.26 10.71 -3.77
N ASP A 133 -12.88 9.65 -4.31
CA ASP A 133 -13.27 9.52 -5.73
C ASP A 133 -14.31 10.57 -6.14
N ALA A 134 -15.40 10.69 -5.37
CA ALA A 134 -16.45 11.68 -5.59
C ALA A 134 -15.94 13.12 -5.47
N ALA A 135 -15.09 13.40 -4.47
CA ALA A 135 -14.41 14.69 -4.30
C ALA A 135 -13.40 15.01 -5.42
N ARG A 136 -13.04 14.02 -6.25
CA ARG A 136 -11.96 14.08 -7.24
C ARG A 136 -10.67 14.63 -6.62
N ALA A 137 -10.30 14.07 -5.47
CA ALA A 137 -9.18 14.56 -4.67
C ALA A 137 -7.85 14.46 -5.44
N ASP A 138 -7.24 15.63 -5.69
CA ASP A 138 -5.93 15.76 -6.31
C ASP A 138 -4.77 15.35 -5.38
N ALA A 139 -3.55 15.35 -5.91
CA ALA A 139 -2.37 14.93 -5.16
C ALA A 139 -2.09 15.82 -3.92
N ASP A 140 -2.45 17.10 -3.95
CA ASP A 140 -2.27 18.03 -2.82
C ASP A 140 -3.31 17.78 -1.73
N ALA A 141 -4.58 17.54 -2.11
CA ALA A 141 -5.65 17.16 -1.21
C ALA A 141 -5.38 15.79 -0.56
N LEU A 142 -4.93 14.80 -1.34
CA LEU A 142 -4.52 13.49 -0.84
C LEU A 142 -3.32 13.61 0.12
N THR A 143 -2.33 14.46 -0.20
CA THR A 143 -1.17 14.74 0.66
C THR A 143 -1.57 15.43 1.96
N ARG A 144 -2.50 16.40 1.92
CA ARG A 144 -3.06 17.07 3.11
C ARG A 144 -3.77 16.08 4.03
N VAL A 145 -4.71 15.30 3.49
CA VAL A 145 -5.46 14.29 4.25
C VAL A 145 -4.54 13.21 4.81
N TYR A 146 -3.52 12.78 4.07
CA TYR A 146 -2.54 11.81 4.56
C TYR A 146 -1.66 12.39 5.69
N SER A 147 -1.21 13.64 5.56
CA SER A 147 -0.32 14.28 6.55
C SER A 147 -1.01 14.61 7.87
N GLN A 148 -2.32 14.84 7.84
CA GLN A 148 -3.12 15.24 9.01
C GLN A 148 -4.01 14.12 9.58
N GLY A 149 -4.30 13.09 8.77
CA GLY A 149 -5.26 12.03 9.09
C GLY A 149 -4.75 10.92 10.01
N THR A 150 -5.69 10.18 10.61
CA THR A 150 -5.37 8.98 11.39
C THR A 150 -4.79 7.87 10.51
N ALA A 151 -4.23 6.82 11.11
CA ALA A 151 -3.78 5.63 10.39
C ALA A 151 -4.89 4.94 9.56
N ALA A 152 -6.18 5.24 9.80
CA ALA A 152 -7.29 4.76 8.97
C ALA A 152 -7.55 5.67 7.75
N GLU A 153 -7.54 7.01 7.91
CA GLU A 153 -7.60 7.91 6.75
C GLU A 153 -6.36 7.74 5.84
N ARG A 154 -5.15 7.66 6.43
CA ARG A 154 -3.90 7.42 5.69
C ARG A 154 -3.94 6.14 4.87
N ARG A 155 -4.50 5.06 5.41
CA ARG A 155 -4.66 3.78 4.70
C ARG A 155 -5.65 3.90 3.54
N ALA A 156 -6.77 4.60 3.73
CA ALA A 156 -7.74 4.85 2.67
C ALA A 156 -7.15 5.71 1.55
N VAL A 157 -6.32 6.72 1.86
CA VAL A 157 -5.57 7.50 0.85
C VAL A 157 -4.65 6.59 0.04
N LEU A 158 -3.82 5.76 0.69
CA LEU A 158 -2.90 4.83 0.00
C LEU A 158 -3.62 3.88 -0.97
N HIS A 159 -4.79 3.37 -0.56
CA HIS A 159 -5.65 2.55 -1.43
C HIS A 159 -6.25 3.37 -2.60
N ALA A 160 -6.68 4.62 -2.35
CA ALA A 160 -7.27 5.49 -3.38
C ALA A 160 -6.26 5.98 -4.45
N LEU A 161 -4.96 6.07 -4.13
CA LEU A 161 -3.93 6.55 -5.08
C LEU A 161 -3.96 5.81 -6.43
N ALA A 162 -4.27 4.52 -6.42
CA ALA A 162 -4.30 3.67 -7.61
C ALA A 162 -5.32 4.13 -8.66
N HIS A 163 -6.39 4.81 -8.22
CA HIS A 163 -7.51 5.30 -9.02
C HIS A 163 -7.39 6.81 -9.33
N LEU A 164 -6.89 7.60 -8.38
CA LEU A 164 -6.89 9.07 -8.44
C LEU A 164 -5.60 9.69 -8.99
N VAL A 165 -4.46 9.00 -8.88
CA VAL A 165 -3.15 9.55 -9.26
C VAL A 165 -2.54 8.72 -10.41
N PRO A 166 -2.55 9.23 -11.66
CA PRO A 166 -1.95 8.54 -12.80
C PRO A 166 -0.43 8.65 -12.86
N GLY A 167 0.12 9.76 -12.35
CA GLY A 167 1.55 10.07 -12.31
C GLY A 167 2.27 9.50 -11.08
N PRO A 168 3.59 9.76 -10.94
CA PRO A 168 4.38 9.35 -9.77
C PRO A 168 4.22 10.29 -8.57
N ASP A 169 3.41 11.35 -8.67
CA ASP A 169 3.46 12.52 -7.77
C ASP A 169 3.15 12.20 -6.30
N ALA A 170 2.38 11.14 -6.03
CA ALA A 170 2.07 10.65 -4.69
C ALA A 170 3.05 9.56 -4.16
N VAL A 171 4.17 9.28 -4.85
CA VAL A 171 5.22 8.35 -4.36
C VAL A 171 5.74 8.72 -2.96
N PRO A 172 5.94 10.00 -2.57
CA PRO A 172 6.37 10.35 -1.22
C PRO A 172 5.44 9.82 -0.11
N LEU A 173 4.13 9.72 -0.37
CA LEU A 173 3.16 9.14 0.58
C LEU A 173 3.37 7.64 0.76
N VAL A 174 3.70 6.93 -0.34
CA VAL A 174 4.05 5.51 -0.33
C VAL A 174 5.34 5.28 0.46
N GLU A 175 6.37 6.09 0.22
CA GLU A 175 7.63 5.95 0.95
C GLU A 175 7.49 6.25 2.45
N ASP A 176 6.72 7.28 2.83
CA ASP A 176 6.43 7.56 4.24
C ASP A 176 5.69 6.39 4.90
N ALA A 177 4.67 5.85 4.24
CA ALA A 177 3.95 4.66 4.73
C ALA A 177 4.90 3.47 4.95
N LEU A 178 5.85 3.26 4.03
CA LEU A 178 6.91 2.25 4.12
C LEU A 178 7.96 2.56 5.20
N ARG A 179 8.13 3.82 5.62
CA ARG A 179 8.96 4.21 6.77
C ARG A 179 8.26 3.89 8.11
N THR A 180 6.93 3.98 8.20
CA THR A 180 6.17 3.64 9.42
C THR A 180 6.28 2.17 9.84
N ASN A 181 5.94 1.87 11.11
CA ASN A 181 5.82 0.49 11.62
C ASN A 181 4.36 -0.01 11.65
N ASP A 182 3.39 0.72 11.09
CA ASP A 182 2.02 0.22 10.96
C ASP A 182 1.95 -0.74 9.77
N THR A 183 1.86 -2.05 10.05
CA THR A 183 1.80 -3.12 9.05
C THR A 183 0.64 -2.96 8.06
N ARG A 184 -0.43 -2.24 8.43
CA ARG A 184 -1.58 -1.95 7.58
C ARG A 184 -1.30 -0.83 6.59
N LEU A 185 -0.48 0.15 6.98
CA LEU A 185 0.03 1.18 6.06
C LEU A 185 1.09 0.59 5.11
N VAL A 186 2.00 -0.25 5.62
CA VAL A 186 2.98 -0.97 4.79
C VAL A 186 2.29 -1.85 3.73
N ALA A 187 1.25 -2.60 4.11
CA ALA A 187 0.47 -3.40 3.18
C ALA A 187 -0.26 -2.55 2.12
N ALA A 188 -0.89 -1.44 2.52
CA ALA A 188 -1.59 -0.54 1.58
C ALA A 188 -0.63 0.18 0.61
N ALA A 189 0.56 0.58 1.09
CA ALA A 189 1.61 1.16 0.27
C ALA A 189 2.09 0.21 -0.85
N LEU A 190 2.05 -1.11 -0.60
CA LEU A 190 2.38 -2.15 -1.57
C LEU A 190 1.19 -2.61 -2.44
N GLY A 191 0.09 -1.84 -2.41
CA GLY A 191 -1.01 -1.93 -3.37
C GLY A 191 -0.63 -1.50 -4.79
N PRO A 192 -1.62 -1.39 -5.72
CA PRO A 192 -1.34 -1.20 -7.15
C PRO A 192 -0.56 0.08 -7.50
N TYR A 193 -0.75 1.18 -6.75
CA TYR A 193 0.03 2.39 -6.97
C TYR A 193 1.52 2.18 -6.66
N GLY A 194 1.88 1.62 -5.50
CA GLY A 194 3.27 1.30 -5.18
C GLY A 194 3.89 0.31 -6.16
N ALA A 195 3.12 -0.70 -6.60
CA ALA A 195 3.56 -1.66 -7.60
C ALA A 195 3.86 -1.04 -8.99
N ARG A 196 3.19 0.07 -9.35
CA ARG A 196 3.47 0.86 -10.56
C ARG A 196 4.65 1.82 -10.38
N HIS A 197 4.69 2.59 -9.29
CA HIS A 197 5.51 3.81 -9.19
C HIS A 197 6.74 3.71 -8.26
N LEU A 198 6.87 2.68 -7.40
CA LEU A 198 8.11 2.47 -6.64
C LEU A 198 9.25 2.00 -7.55
N ASP A 199 10.44 2.55 -7.34
CA ASP A 199 11.68 2.10 -7.97
C ASP A 199 12.09 0.68 -7.48
N PRO A 200 13.06 0.02 -8.14
CA PRO A 200 13.48 -1.33 -7.75
C PRO A 200 14.10 -1.43 -6.35
N HIS A 201 14.88 -0.45 -5.90
CA HIS A 201 15.58 -0.47 -4.62
C HIS A 201 14.59 -0.27 -3.45
N ALA A 202 13.75 0.78 -3.48
CA ALA A 202 12.74 1.00 -2.45
C ALA A 202 11.76 -0.19 -2.35
N TRP A 203 11.37 -0.78 -3.50
CA TRP A 203 10.50 -1.94 -3.52
C TRP A 203 11.13 -3.19 -2.90
N ARG A 204 12.42 -3.51 -3.16
CA ARG A 204 13.12 -4.62 -2.49
C ARG A 204 13.17 -4.44 -0.99
N HIS A 205 13.51 -3.24 -0.53
CA HIS A 205 13.55 -2.91 0.90
C HIS A 205 12.16 -3.05 1.55
N ALA A 206 11.09 -2.73 0.83
CA ALA A 206 9.72 -2.94 1.28
C ALA A 206 9.33 -4.43 1.38
N VAL A 207 9.76 -5.27 0.42
CA VAL A 207 9.58 -6.74 0.47
C VAL A 207 10.29 -7.35 1.69
N LEU A 208 11.55 -6.97 1.93
CA LEU A 208 12.31 -7.39 3.11
C LEU A 208 11.65 -6.92 4.42
N LYS A 209 11.13 -5.68 4.44
CA LYS A 209 10.38 -5.15 5.58
C LYS A 209 9.10 -5.95 5.86
N CYS A 210 8.42 -6.47 4.83
CA CYS A 210 7.26 -7.35 5.02
C CYS A 210 7.66 -8.66 5.70
N LEU A 211 8.72 -9.33 5.21
CA LEU A 211 9.26 -10.57 5.80
C LEU A 211 9.84 -10.37 7.21
N PHE A 212 10.27 -9.15 7.54
CA PHE A 212 10.71 -8.77 8.89
C PHE A 212 9.53 -8.49 9.84
N THR A 213 8.50 -7.79 9.38
CA THR A 213 7.37 -7.33 10.23
C THR A 213 6.15 -8.26 10.24
N GLY A 214 6.14 -9.32 9.42
CA GLY A 214 5.04 -10.28 9.36
C GLY A 214 3.86 -9.83 8.48
N VAL A 215 4.09 -8.91 7.53
CA VAL A 215 3.10 -8.58 6.49
C VAL A 215 3.11 -9.71 5.45
N PRO A 216 1.98 -10.43 5.21
CA PRO A 216 1.95 -11.52 4.23
C PRO A 216 2.26 -11.02 2.82
N VAL A 217 3.18 -11.70 2.11
CA VAL A 217 3.67 -11.18 0.82
C VAL A 217 2.61 -11.17 -0.28
N ASP A 218 1.51 -11.92 -0.13
CA ASP A 218 0.38 -11.91 -1.06
C ASP A 218 -0.40 -10.58 -1.11
N ARG A 219 -0.21 -9.72 -0.09
CA ARG A 219 -0.68 -8.32 -0.11
C ARG A 219 0.12 -7.44 -1.07
N ILE A 220 1.32 -7.86 -1.48
CA ILE A 220 2.17 -7.11 -2.41
C ILE A 220 1.62 -7.28 -3.83
N THR A 221 1.15 -6.17 -4.41
CA THR A 221 0.66 -6.18 -5.79
C THR A 221 1.82 -6.42 -6.75
N ASP A 222 1.56 -7.21 -7.80
CA ASP A 222 2.53 -7.61 -8.82
C ASP A 222 3.82 -8.29 -8.32
N LEU A 223 3.83 -8.85 -7.11
CA LEU A 223 5.00 -9.55 -6.53
C LEU A 223 5.69 -10.50 -7.52
N ALA A 224 4.94 -11.44 -8.11
CA ALA A 224 5.47 -12.42 -9.05
C ALA A 224 5.90 -11.85 -10.43
N ARG A 225 5.49 -10.60 -10.74
CA ARG A 225 5.95 -9.85 -11.93
C ARG A 225 7.21 -9.05 -11.62
N ARG A 226 7.27 -8.38 -10.46
CA ARG A 226 8.40 -7.51 -10.04
C ARG A 226 9.59 -8.30 -9.51
N ALA A 227 9.37 -9.44 -8.85
CA ALA A 227 10.45 -10.30 -8.37
C ALA A 227 11.17 -11.06 -9.50
N ARG A 228 10.51 -11.34 -10.63
CA ARG A 228 10.99 -12.30 -11.65
C ARG A 228 12.40 -11.99 -12.15
N GLY A 229 13.36 -12.84 -11.78
CA GLY A 229 14.77 -12.69 -12.19
C GLY A 229 15.50 -11.55 -11.50
N ASP A 230 14.95 -10.99 -10.41
CA ASP A 230 15.58 -9.95 -9.62
C ASP A 230 16.68 -10.54 -8.72
N GLY A 231 17.85 -10.77 -9.34
CA GLY A 231 19.01 -11.38 -8.67
C GLY A 231 19.50 -10.61 -7.43
N GLU A 232 19.27 -9.29 -7.35
CA GLU A 232 19.59 -8.53 -6.14
C GLU A 232 18.59 -8.82 -5.02
N LEU A 233 17.29 -8.95 -5.32
CA LEU A 233 16.32 -9.43 -4.34
C LEU A 233 16.65 -10.85 -3.87
N ALA A 234 17.01 -11.76 -4.80
CA ALA A 234 17.41 -13.12 -4.45
C ALA A 234 18.63 -13.13 -3.51
N ARG A 235 19.64 -12.30 -3.79
CA ARG A 235 20.83 -12.13 -2.94
C ARG A 235 20.46 -11.63 -1.54
N MET A 236 19.70 -10.55 -1.44
CA MET A 236 19.28 -9.98 -0.15
C MET A 236 18.41 -10.93 0.68
N LEU A 237 17.60 -11.78 0.04
CA LEU A 237 16.83 -12.83 0.72
C LEU A 237 17.72 -13.97 1.23
N GLY A 238 18.81 -14.28 0.51
CA GLY A 238 19.88 -15.16 0.97
C GLY A 238 20.54 -14.62 2.24
N ASP A 239 21.10 -13.41 2.18
CA ASP A 239 21.72 -12.71 3.33
C ASP A 239 20.80 -12.79 4.57
N PHE A 240 19.52 -12.44 4.40
CA PHE A 240 18.53 -12.40 5.49
C PHE A 240 18.18 -13.80 6.04
N ALA A 241 18.19 -14.84 5.21
CA ALA A 241 18.02 -16.22 5.67
C ALA A 241 19.24 -16.71 6.48
N GLU A 242 20.46 -16.33 6.07
CA GLU A 242 21.69 -16.62 6.80
C GLU A 242 21.73 -15.87 8.15
N GLU A 243 21.43 -14.57 8.18
CA GLU A 243 21.32 -13.77 9.41
C GLU A 243 20.25 -14.29 10.39
N ARG A 244 19.13 -14.82 9.88
CA ARG A 244 18.12 -15.49 10.71
C ARG A 244 18.72 -16.76 11.33
N THR A 245 19.29 -17.62 10.51
CA THR A 245 19.81 -18.95 10.88
C THR A 245 20.99 -18.86 11.84
N ALA A 246 21.98 -18.00 11.57
CA ALA A 246 23.15 -17.78 12.43
C ALA A 246 22.76 -17.22 13.82
N ALA A 247 21.66 -16.48 13.90
CA ALA A 247 21.08 -15.99 15.16
C ALA A 247 20.12 -16.99 15.83
N GLY A 248 20.01 -18.23 15.36
CA GLY A 248 19.12 -19.27 15.90
C GLY A 248 17.62 -18.97 15.71
N ARG A 249 17.25 -18.09 14.78
CA ARG A 249 15.86 -17.69 14.50
C ARG A 249 15.35 -18.42 13.26
N SER A 250 14.07 -18.79 13.27
CA SER A 250 13.43 -19.37 12.09
C SER A 250 13.35 -18.39 10.92
N VAL A 251 13.56 -18.91 9.71
CA VAL A 251 13.28 -18.22 8.45
C VAL A 251 11.77 -18.25 8.18
N PRO A 252 11.13 -17.19 7.65
CA PRO A 252 9.70 -17.23 7.27
C PRO A 252 9.49 -18.02 5.97
N ASP A 253 8.43 -18.83 5.87
CA ASP A 253 8.13 -19.61 4.66
C ASP A 253 7.91 -18.72 3.41
N ASP A 254 7.33 -17.54 3.60
CA ASP A 254 7.18 -16.50 2.56
C ASP A 254 8.53 -16.05 1.97
N LEU A 255 9.67 -16.18 2.69
CA LEU A 255 10.99 -15.89 2.14
C LEU A 255 11.31 -16.83 0.99
N TYR A 256 11.11 -18.14 1.18
CA TYR A 256 11.38 -19.13 0.15
C TYR A 256 10.45 -18.97 -1.04
N ARG A 257 9.18 -18.57 -0.82
CA ARG A 257 8.25 -18.21 -1.90
C ARG A 257 8.76 -17.04 -2.75
N VAL A 258 9.20 -15.95 -2.13
CA VAL A 258 9.76 -14.80 -2.87
C VAL A 258 11.09 -15.15 -3.53
N LEU A 259 11.95 -15.92 -2.87
CA LEU A 259 13.23 -16.38 -3.44
C LEU A 259 13.01 -17.25 -4.68
N THR A 260 12.04 -18.16 -4.68
CA THR A 260 11.65 -18.95 -5.88
C THR A 260 11.14 -18.08 -7.03
N LEU A 261 10.54 -16.92 -6.74
CA LEU A 261 10.17 -15.94 -7.77
C LEU A 261 11.36 -15.09 -8.24
N ALA A 262 12.33 -14.84 -7.36
CA ALA A 262 13.50 -14.00 -7.63
C ALA A 262 14.62 -14.72 -8.40
N SER A 263 14.87 -15.99 -8.09
CA SER A 263 15.90 -16.81 -8.74
C SER A 263 15.63 -17.03 -10.23
N THR A 264 16.68 -16.93 -11.03
CA THR A 264 16.64 -17.11 -12.49
C THR A 264 16.38 -18.56 -12.92
N ASP A 265 16.56 -19.52 -12.02
CA ASP A 265 16.44 -20.98 -12.27
C ASP A 265 14.99 -21.50 -12.27
N GLY A 266 13.99 -20.60 -12.21
CA GLY A 266 12.60 -20.97 -12.46
C GLY A 266 12.42 -21.56 -13.87
N PRO A 267 11.48 -22.50 -14.08
CA PRO A 267 11.31 -23.17 -15.37
C PRO A 267 11.05 -22.15 -16.47
N ALA A 268 11.87 -22.20 -17.52
CA ALA A 268 11.77 -21.30 -18.65
C ALA A 268 10.35 -21.31 -19.26
N PRO A 269 9.81 -20.15 -19.69
CA PRO A 269 8.54 -20.12 -20.37
C PRO A 269 8.60 -21.06 -21.59
N PRO A 270 7.56 -21.85 -21.88
CA PRO A 270 7.61 -22.84 -22.94
C PRO A 270 7.86 -22.14 -24.28
N THR A 271 9.05 -22.37 -24.84
CA THR A 271 9.42 -21.88 -26.17
C THR A 271 8.31 -22.28 -27.15
N PRO A 272 7.74 -21.35 -27.92
CA PRO A 272 6.75 -21.71 -28.94
C PRO A 272 7.40 -22.73 -29.88
N ALA A 273 6.81 -23.92 -29.98
CA ALA A 273 7.36 -24.99 -30.78
C ALA A 273 7.52 -24.53 -32.23
N PRO A 274 8.64 -24.84 -32.91
CA PRO A 274 8.84 -24.44 -34.30
C PRO A 274 7.68 -24.96 -35.15
N ASP A 275 7.06 -24.05 -35.90
CA ASP A 275 5.77 -24.29 -36.54
C ASP A 275 5.83 -25.51 -37.46
N ARG A 276 5.05 -26.55 -37.13
CA ARG A 276 5.11 -27.82 -37.85
C ARG A 276 4.44 -27.62 -39.20
N PRO A 277 5.15 -27.84 -40.33
CA PRO A 277 4.60 -27.56 -41.65
C PRO A 277 3.30 -28.35 -41.85
N ARG A 278 2.20 -27.60 -42.03
CA ARG A 278 0.84 -28.13 -42.13
C ARG A 278 0.78 -29.11 -43.32
N ALA A 279 0.42 -30.35 -43.03
CA ALA A 279 0.25 -31.38 -44.06
C ALA A 279 -0.77 -30.92 -45.12
N PRO A 280 -0.54 -31.19 -46.41
CA PRO A 280 -1.42 -30.73 -47.48
C PRO A 280 -2.81 -31.33 -47.36
N HIS A 281 -3.85 -30.51 -47.49
CA HIS A 281 -5.23 -30.98 -47.59
C HIS A 281 -5.40 -31.83 -48.85
N HIS A 282 -5.87 -33.07 -48.69
CA HIS A 282 -6.41 -33.86 -49.79
C HIS A 282 -7.90 -33.50 -49.96
N PRO A 283 -8.40 -33.30 -51.19
CA PRO A 283 -9.83 -33.13 -51.42
C PRO A 283 -10.58 -34.45 -51.15
N PRO A 284 -11.87 -34.40 -50.76
CA PRO A 284 -12.71 -35.60 -50.71
C PRO A 284 -12.96 -36.14 -52.12
N ALA A 285 -13.07 -37.46 -52.25
CA ALA A 285 -13.46 -38.11 -53.49
C ALA A 285 -14.98 -38.13 -53.68
N ASP A 286 -15.44 -38.11 -54.93
CA ASP A 286 -16.87 -38.12 -55.27
C ASP A 286 -17.58 -39.41 -54.82
N THR A 287 -18.79 -39.26 -54.30
CA THR A 287 -19.72 -40.39 -54.05
C THR A 287 -20.50 -40.74 -55.32
N PRO A 288 -20.51 -42.00 -55.76
CA PRO A 288 -21.28 -42.42 -56.94
C PRO A 288 -22.79 -42.42 -56.69
N HIS A 289 -23.56 -42.17 -57.75
CA HIS A 289 -25.02 -42.18 -57.76
C HIS A 289 -25.54 -43.57 -58.21
N PRO A 290 -26.52 -44.18 -57.52
CA PRO A 290 -26.98 -45.53 -57.84
C PRO A 290 -28.13 -45.54 -58.88
N ASP A 291 -27.83 -46.15 -60.03
CA ASP A 291 -28.67 -46.97 -60.93
C ASP A 291 -30.03 -46.47 -61.47
N ASP A 292 -30.20 -46.69 -62.79
CA ASP A 292 -31.39 -46.44 -63.62
C ASP A 292 -32.34 -47.67 -63.73
N ASP A 293 -33.50 -47.42 -64.36
CA ASP A 293 -34.30 -48.39 -65.19
C ASP A 293 -35.16 -49.47 -64.47
N PRO A 294 -36.15 -50.14 -65.12
CA PRO A 294 -36.98 -49.77 -66.30
C PRO A 294 -38.52 -49.99 -66.16
N HIS A 295 -39.27 -49.49 -67.16
CA HIS A 295 -40.64 -49.92 -67.61
C HIS A 295 -41.84 -49.64 -66.65
N VAL A 296 -43.14 -49.61 -67.06
CA VAL A 296 -43.93 -49.99 -68.28
C VAL A 296 -44.93 -48.83 -68.55
N LYS A 297 -44.99 -48.12 -69.70
CA LYS A 297 -45.57 -48.43 -71.05
C LYS A 297 -47.13 -48.47 -71.12
N GLU A 298 -47.70 -47.66 -72.03
CA GLU A 298 -49.12 -47.64 -72.50
C GLU A 298 -50.22 -47.25 -71.47
N THR A 299 -51.30 -46.54 -71.83
CA THR A 299 -51.76 -45.93 -73.10
C THR A 299 -52.16 -44.47 -72.92
#